data_AF-A0A1H6MIE3-F1
#
_entry.id   AF-A0A1H6MIE3-F1
#
_cell.length_a   1.000
_cell.length_b   1.000
_cell.length_c   1.000
_cell.angle_alpha   90.00
_cell.angle_beta   90.00
_cell.angle_gamma   90.00
#
_symmetry.space_group_name_H-M   'P 1'
#
loop_
_entity.id
_entity.type
_entity.pdbx_description
1 polymer ?
#
loop_
_entity_poly.entity_id
_entity_poly.type
_entity_poly.pdbx_seq_one_letter_code
_entity_poly.pdbx_strand_id
1 'polypeptide(L)'
;MKHFYTLLLLFVANAAFSQFVHMRPGEEAPEQVELVMNDNTSRIGNVKNNRADKIALRILSQDTNAFRHASVEVEYIQFKPEGSEIYEKIPAEKIKKIVFLGEDPETFDRINVYKFKKKTLEVDRENVAYMFQTAKVDDVFKVYSNLYFGTRGAASQFNYFAKLRDSNETYYFNMSVGYLPRIFPLFKIFAPKNERYTNYIDKLRDKKSDEYKEFDKLRNEQLEKINAYLKENKKSLDFLEKESIKTNGFYNFLFYFMGKKLEQFSN
;
A
#
# COMPACT_ATOMS: atom_id res chain seq x y z
N MET A 1 -2.61 34.59 5.79
CA MET A 1 -1.98 33.42 5.12
C MET A 1 -1.55 32.27 6.04
N LYS A 2 -1.28 32.47 7.35
CA LYS A 2 -0.89 31.36 8.26
C LYS A 2 -2.00 30.33 8.54
N HIS A 3 -3.28 30.72 8.51
CA HIS A 3 -4.41 29.82 8.80
C HIS A 3 -4.94 29.01 7.61
N PHE A 4 -4.55 29.38 6.38
CA PHE A 4 -5.00 28.68 5.16
C PHE A 4 -4.32 27.32 5.02
N TYR A 5 -3.01 27.25 5.29
CA TYR A 5 -2.26 25.98 5.34
C TYR A 5 -2.74 25.05 6.46
N THR A 6 -3.22 25.61 7.59
CA THR A 6 -3.77 24.83 8.71
C THR A 6 -5.12 24.20 8.34
N LEU A 7 -5.98 24.91 7.63
CA LEU A 7 -7.23 24.36 7.09
C LEU A 7 -6.95 23.29 6.03
N LEU A 8 -6.00 23.52 5.12
CA LEU A 8 -5.63 22.56 4.08
C LEU A 8 -5.02 21.27 4.69
N LEU A 9 -4.19 21.41 5.73
CA LEU A 9 -3.67 20.28 6.52
C LEU A 9 -4.79 19.49 7.21
N LEU A 10 -5.83 20.17 7.73
CA LEU A 10 -7.01 19.51 8.31
C LEU A 10 -7.83 18.75 7.26
N PHE A 11 -7.94 19.25 6.02
CA PHE A 11 -8.63 18.54 4.95
C PHE A 11 -7.84 17.32 4.44
N VAL A 12 -6.53 17.46 4.23
CA VAL A 12 -5.64 16.35 3.84
C VAL A 12 -5.56 15.29 4.96
N ALA A 13 -5.58 15.72 6.22
CA ALA A 13 -5.59 14.81 7.37
C ALA A 13 -6.94 14.12 7.64
N ASN A 14 -8.01 14.46 6.92
CA ASN A 14 -9.27 13.69 7.00
C ASN A 14 -9.37 12.65 5.87
N ALA A 15 -8.82 12.93 4.69
CA ALA A 15 -8.79 11.99 3.55
C ALA A 15 -7.70 10.91 3.68
N ALA A 16 -6.55 11.23 4.28
CA ALA A 16 -5.43 10.27 4.40
C ALA A 16 -5.65 9.15 5.45
N PHE A 17 -6.81 9.10 6.11
CA PHE A 17 -7.07 8.24 7.28
C PHE A 17 -8.42 7.51 7.21
N SER A 18 -9.05 7.52 6.05
CA SER A 18 -10.29 6.80 5.76
C SER A 18 -10.00 5.40 5.21
N GLN A 19 -10.96 4.51 5.42
CA GLN A 19 -10.90 3.16 4.88
C GLN A 19 -10.93 3.18 3.34
N PHE A 20 -11.79 4.05 2.78
CA PHE A 20 -11.79 4.39 1.36
C PHE A 20 -11.21 5.79 1.21
N VAL A 21 -10.01 5.88 0.63
CA VAL A 21 -9.18 7.11 0.59
C VAL A 21 -9.85 8.30 -0.12
N HIS A 22 -10.82 8.04 -1.00
CA HIS A 22 -11.59 9.06 -1.70
C HIS A 22 -12.77 9.61 -0.88
N MET A 23 -13.11 8.97 0.25
CA MET A 23 -14.22 9.36 1.14
C MET A 23 -13.71 9.89 2.48
N ARG A 24 -14.46 10.78 3.14
CA ARG A 24 -14.22 11.30 4.49
C ARG A 24 -14.71 10.31 5.56
N PRO A 25 -14.23 10.40 6.81
CA PRO A 25 -14.74 9.59 7.91
C PRO A 25 -16.24 9.82 8.15
N GLY A 26 -17.01 8.74 8.27
CA GLY A 26 -18.47 8.84 8.44
C GLY A 26 -19.24 9.28 7.19
N GLU A 27 -18.59 9.41 6.03
CA GLU A 27 -19.25 9.70 4.76
C GLU A 27 -19.81 8.41 4.15
N GLU A 28 -21.00 8.50 3.57
CA GLU A 28 -21.63 7.46 2.75
C GLU A 28 -21.17 7.63 1.30
N ALA A 29 -20.87 6.53 0.62
CA ALA A 29 -20.47 6.57 -0.78
C ALA A 29 -21.64 7.11 -1.62
N PRO A 30 -21.40 8.10 -2.51
CA PRO A 30 -22.45 8.64 -3.36
C PRO A 30 -22.98 7.60 -4.36
N GLU A 31 -22.14 6.65 -4.76
CA GLU A 31 -22.52 5.49 -5.58
C GLU A 31 -22.87 4.25 -4.75
N GLN A 32 -23.61 3.33 -5.39
CA GLN A 32 -23.74 1.96 -4.90
C GLN A 32 -22.40 1.23 -5.04
N VAL A 33 -22.23 0.21 -4.21
CA VAL A 33 -21.11 -0.72 -4.27
C VAL A 33 -21.60 -2.16 -4.36
N GLU A 34 -20.80 -2.99 -5.00
CA GLU A 34 -20.87 -4.44 -4.88
C GLU A 34 -19.91 -4.91 -3.79
N LEU A 35 -20.46 -5.50 -2.74
CA LEU A 35 -19.72 -6.18 -1.68
C LEU A 35 -19.55 -7.65 -2.06
N VAL A 36 -18.32 -8.08 -2.36
CA VAL A 36 -18.02 -9.48 -2.70
C VAL A 36 -17.46 -10.19 -1.49
N MET A 37 -18.08 -11.29 -1.09
CA MET A 37 -17.74 -12.09 0.09
C MET A 37 -16.70 -13.18 -0.26
N ASN A 38 -16.08 -13.79 0.76
CA ASN A 38 -15.08 -14.85 0.56
C ASN A 38 -15.64 -16.12 -0.12
N ASP A 39 -16.92 -16.41 0.05
CA ASP A 39 -17.63 -17.50 -0.61
C ASP A 39 -18.03 -17.17 -2.07
N ASN A 40 -17.60 -16.00 -2.56
CA ASN A 40 -17.93 -15.41 -3.87
C ASN A 40 -19.40 -15.03 -4.05
N THR A 41 -20.21 -15.00 -2.99
CA THR A 41 -21.50 -14.30 -3.03
C THR A 41 -21.28 -12.79 -3.12
N SER A 42 -22.21 -12.06 -3.72
CA SER A 42 -22.16 -10.60 -3.77
C SER A 42 -23.48 -9.96 -3.33
N ARG A 43 -23.36 -8.72 -2.81
CA ARG A 43 -24.49 -7.92 -2.33
C ARG A 43 -24.32 -6.50 -2.83
N ILE A 44 -25.39 -5.90 -3.35
CA ILE A 44 -25.41 -4.50 -3.80
C ILE A 44 -25.99 -3.63 -2.68
N GLY A 45 -25.44 -2.43 -2.51
CA GLY A 45 -25.88 -1.48 -1.50
C GLY A 45 -24.97 -0.27 -1.40
N ASN A 46 -25.02 0.46 -0.30
CA ASN A 46 -24.13 1.60 -0.03
C ASN A 46 -23.17 1.27 1.10
N VAL A 47 -21.95 1.77 1.01
CA VAL A 47 -20.97 1.72 2.12
C VAL A 47 -20.82 3.08 2.76
N LYS A 48 -20.43 3.04 4.03
CA LYS A 48 -20.09 4.22 4.80
C LYS A 48 -18.72 4.02 5.43
N ASN A 49 -17.87 5.02 5.32
CA ASN A 49 -16.61 5.02 6.07
C ASN A 49 -16.92 5.01 7.56
N ASN A 50 -16.23 4.15 8.32
CA ASN A 50 -16.31 4.16 9.78
C ASN A 50 -16.02 5.56 10.33
N ARG A 51 -16.66 5.93 11.44
CA ARG A 51 -16.34 7.18 12.15
C ARG A 51 -14.87 7.15 12.58
N ALA A 52 -14.21 8.30 12.61
CA ALA A 52 -12.81 8.39 13.03
C ALA A 52 -12.70 8.37 14.56
N ASP A 53 -12.87 7.20 15.18
CA ASP A 53 -12.41 6.99 16.54
C ASP A 53 -10.87 6.87 16.58
N LYS A 54 -10.24 7.57 17.54
CA LYS A 54 -8.78 7.63 17.80
C LYS A 54 -7.93 8.52 16.87
N ILE A 55 -8.47 9.63 16.34
CA ILE A 55 -7.72 10.64 15.56
C ILE A 55 -6.40 11.07 16.26
N ALA A 56 -6.43 11.35 17.56
CA ALA A 56 -5.25 11.79 18.31
C ALA A 56 -4.14 10.72 18.41
N LEU A 57 -4.50 9.45 18.63
CA LEU A 57 -3.54 8.33 18.66
C LEU A 57 -2.97 8.03 17.27
N ARG A 58 -3.75 8.24 16.20
CA ARG A 58 -3.31 8.08 14.81
C ARG A 58 -2.31 9.18 14.41
N ILE A 59 -2.53 10.42 14.84
CA ILE A 59 -1.60 11.55 14.66
C ILE A 59 -0.33 11.39 15.52
N LEU A 60 -0.44 10.85 16.74
CA LEU A 60 0.68 10.64 17.67
C LEU A 60 1.51 9.37 17.39
N SER A 61 1.02 8.45 16.56
CA SER A 61 1.76 7.25 16.13
C SER A 61 2.87 7.58 15.11
N GLN A 62 3.79 8.47 15.45
CA GLN A 62 5.08 8.57 14.75
C GLN A 62 6.13 7.60 15.31
N ASP A 63 5.74 6.73 16.25
CA ASP A 63 6.60 5.68 16.78
C ASP A 63 6.65 4.49 15.82
N THR A 64 7.71 4.41 15.02
CA THR A 64 7.96 3.35 14.04
C THR A 64 7.93 1.91 14.60
N ASN A 65 7.94 1.74 15.93
CA ASN A 65 7.84 0.45 16.61
C ASN A 65 6.41 0.11 17.10
N ALA A 66 5.50 1.09 17.19
CA ALA A 66 4.13 0.89 17.62
C ALA A 66 3.22 0.86 16.39
N PHE A 67 2.97 -0.35 15.90
CA PHE A 67 2.26 -0.67 14.66
C PHE A 67 0.78 -0.25 14.65
N ARG A 68 0.50 1.06 14.64
CA ARG A 68 -0.80 1.68 14.41
C ARG A 68 -0.65 2.86 13.46
N HIS A 69 0.02 2.64 12.34
CA HIS A 69 0.27 3.67 11.32
C HIS A 69 -0.80 3.55 10.24
N ALA A 70 -1.67 4.55 10.21
CA ALA A 70 -3.00 4.48 9.64
C ALA A 70 -3.03 4.46 8.11
N SER A 71 -3.08 3.26 7.58
CA SER A 71 -4.03 2.91 6.53
C SER A 71 -4.95 1.89 7.18
N VAL A 72 -5.83 2.49 7.98
CA VAL A 72 -7.02 1.97 8.66
C VAL A 72 -7.09 0.44 8.67
N GLU A 73 -6.52 -0.19 9.69
CA GLU A 73 -6.97 -1.55 10.04
C GLU A 73 -8.49 -1.50 10.18
N VAL A 74 -9.18 -2.38 9.45
CA VAL A 74 -10.63 -2.39 9.36
C VAL A 74 -11.13 -3.66 10.02
N GLU A 75 -11.87 -3.51 11.12
CA GLU A 75 -12.56 -4.64 11.75
C GLU A 75 -13.86 -4.98 11.01
N TYR A 76 -14.57 -3.96 10.49
CA TYR A 76 -15.84 -4.12 9.78
C TYR A 76 -16.11 -2.99 8.77
N ILE A 77 -17.01 -3.26 7.82
CA ILE A 77 -17.63 -2.27 6.92
C ILE A 77 -19.02 -1.92 7.43
N GLN A 78 -19.38 -0.64 7.42
CA GLN A 78 -20.77 -0.23 7.49
C GLN A 78 -21.40 -0.36 6.11
N PHE A 79 -22.24 -1.37 5.92
CA PHE A 79 -22.91 -1.65 4.66
C PHE A 79 -24.43 -1.51 4.84
N LYS A 80 -25.10 -0.89 3.87
CA LYS A 80 -26.56 -0.75 3.81
C LYS A 80 -27.01 -1.44 2.53
N PRO A 81 -27.60 -2.65 2.61
CA PRO A 81 -28.06 -3.38 1.44
C PRO A 81 -29.10 -2.59 0.64
N GLU A 82 -29.18 -2.84 -0.66
CA GLU A 82 -30.24 -2.30 -1.49
C GLU A 82 -31.63 -2.66 -0.92
N GLY A 83 -32.53 -1.68 -0.87
CA GLY A 83 -33.86 -1.83 -0.26
C GLY A 83 -33.89 -1.79 1.28
N SER A 84 -32.75 -1.61 1.95
CA SER A 84 -32.66 -1.42 3.40
C SER A 84 -32.39 0.04 3.76
N GLU A 85 -32.99 0.50 4.86
CA GLU A 85 -32.66 1.79 5.47
C GLU A 85 -31.56 1.68 6.54
N ILE A 86 -31.21 0.45 6.94
CA ILE A 86 -30.35 0.19 8.11
C ILE A 86 -28.95 -0.24 7.66
N TYR A 87 -27.96 0.38 8.29
CA TYR A 87 -26.56 -0.04 8.22
C TYR A 87 -26.29 -1.23 9.14
N GLU A 88 -25.72 -2.28 8.57
CA GLU A 88 -25.14 -3.41 9.29
C GLU A 88 -23.61 -3.33 9.29
N LYS A 89 -22.99 -3.95 10.29
CA LYS A 89 -21.53 -4.08 10.39
C LYS A 89 -21.12 -5.44 9.82
N ILE A 90 -20.51 -5.44 8.65
CA ILE A 90 -19.98 -6.66 8.03
C ILE A 90 -18.51 -6.83 8.44
N PRO A 91 -18.13 -7.93 9.13
CA PRO A 91 -16.73 -8.17 9.49
C PRO A 91 -15.81 -8.16 8.26
N ALA A 92 -14.69 -7.44 8.35
CA ALA A 92 -13.75 -7.30 7.25
C ALA A 92 -13.18 -8.66 6.80
N GLU A 93 -12.98 -9.58 7.74
CA GLU A 93 -12.49 -10.94 7.47
C GLU A 93 -13.39 -11.73 6.49
N LYS A 94 -14.69 -11.40 6.40
CA LYS A 94 -15.65 -12.10 5.54
C LYS A 94 -15.71 -11.56 4.12
N ILE A 95 -15.13 -10.39 3.89
CA ILE A 95 -15.21 -9.66 2.63
C ILE A 95 -13.95 -9.94 1.81
N LYS A 96 -14.12 -10.21 0.52
CA LYS A 96 -13.03 -10.43 -0.42
C LYS A 96 -12.59 -9.12 -1.07
N LYS A 97 -13.55 -8.35 -1.58
CA LYS A 97 -13.33 -7.05 -2.24
C LYS A 97 -14.61 -6.22 -2.25
N ILE A 98 -14.46 -4.92 -2.52
CA ILE A 98 -15.55 -3.96 -2.66
C ILE A 98 -15.38 -3.24 -3.99
N VAL A 99 -16.42 -3.22 -4.82
CA VAL A 99 -16.40 -2.56 -6.13
C VAL A 99 -17.36 -1.38 -6.09
N PHE A 100 -16.85 -0.17 -6.25
CA PHE A 100 -17.66 1.04 -6.39
C PHE A 100 -18.23 1.08 -7.80
N LEU A 101 -19.55 1.26 -7.95
CA LEU A 101 -20.27 1.12 -9.23
C LEU A 101 -20.54 2.46 -9.93
N GLY A 102 -19.72 3.48 -9.65
CA GLY A 102 -19.82 4.80 -10.28
C GLY A 102 -19.38 4.81 -11.75
N GLU A 103 -19.25 6.01 -12.33
CA GLU A 103 -18.82 6.19 -13.74
C GLU A 103 -17.46 5.55 -14.02
N ASP A 104 -16.54 5.63 -13.06
CA ASP A 104 -15.23 4.95 -13.08
C ASP A 104 -15.17 3.91 -11.93
N PRO A 105 -15.48 2.63 -12.19
CA PRO A 105 -15.53 1.64 -11.13
C PRO A 105 -14.19 1.43 -10.44
N GLU A 106 -14.14 1.67 -9.13
CA GLU A 106 -12.94 1.45 -8.30
C GLU A 106 -13.08 0.15 -7.50
N THR A 107 -12.07 -0.73 -7.58
CA THR A 107 -12.02 -1.98 -6.79
C THR A 107 -11.03 -1.86 -5.63
N PHE A 108 -11.54 -2.08 -4.42
CA PHE A 108 -10.75 -2.21 -3.21
C PHE A 108 -10.63 -3.68 -2.81
N ASP A 109 -9.42 -4.24 -2.90
CA ASP A 109 -9.12 -5.57 -2.40
C ASP A 109 -9.04 -5.58 -0.88
N ARG A 110 -9.61 -6.60 -0.22
CA ARG A 110 -9.25 -6.89 1.17
C ARG A 110 -7.88 -7.57 1.21
N ILE A 111 -6.89 -6.90 1.79
CA ILE A 111 -5.57 -7.47 2.05
C ILE A 111 -5.46 -7.94 3.51
N ASN A 112 -4.83 -9.09 3.71
CA ASN A 112 -4.51 -9.61 5.03
C ASN A 112 -3.05 -9.28 5.32
N VAL A 113 -2.82 -8.29 6.18
CA VAL A 113 -1.51 -7.78 6.49
C VAL A 113 -0.92 -8.52 7.67
N TYR A 114 0.19 -9.20 7.41
CA TYR A 114 0.99 -9.94 8.38
C TYR A 114 2.24 -9.13 8.74
N LYS A 115 2.55 -9.11 10.03
CA LYS A 115 3.78 -8.51 10.54
C LYS A 115 4.88 -9.55 10.48
N PHE A 116 6.11 -9.09 10.27
CA PHE A 116 7.26 -9.98 10.33
C PHE A 116 8.46 -9.30 10.98
N LYS A 117 9.28 -10.09 11.65
CA LYS A 117 10.53 -9.60 12.24
C LYS A 117 11.56 -9.43 11.12
N LYS A 118 11.94 -8.19 10.78
CA LYS A 118 12.89 -7.89 9.68
C LYS A 118 14.20 -8.68 9.71
N LYS A 119 14.72 -9.04 10.89
CA LYS A 119 15.98 -9.78 11.06
C LYS A 119 15.85 -11.27 10.75
N THR A 120 14.76 -11.90 11.19
CA THR A 120 14.55 -13.36 11.09
C THR A 120 13.58 -13.73 9.98
N LEU A 121 12.83 -12.75 9.46
CA LEU A 121 11.71 -12.91 8.53
C LEU A 121 10.59 -13.82 9.06
N GLU A 122 10.56 -14.03 10.38
CA GLU A 122 9.50 -14.76 11.07
C GLU A 122 8.21 -13.95 10.99
N VAL A 123 7.15 -14.59 10.50
CA VAL A 123 5.83 -14.00 10.27
C VAL A 123 4.95 -14.27 11.48
N ASP A 124 4.38 -13.22 12.05
CA ASP A 124 3.30 -13.31 13.04
C ASP A 124 1.98 -13.59 12.30
N ARG A 125 1.53 -14.84 12.39
CA ARG A 125 0.27 -15.31 11.79
C ARG A 125 -0.91 -15.27 12.76
N GLU A 126 -0.67 -14.95 14.02
CA GLU A 126 -1.72 -14.87 15.04
C GLU A 126 -2.43 -13.52 14.99
N ASN A 127 -1.71 -12.45 14.61
CA ASN A 127 -2.23 -11.09 14.59
C ASN A 127 -2.35 -10.54 13.16
N VAL A 128 -3.40 -10.96 12.45
CA VAL A 128 -3.74 -10.45 11.11
C VAL A 128 -4.47 -9.12 11.20
N ALA A 129 -4.02 -8.14 10.41
CA ALA A 129 -4.74 -6.90 10.19
C ALA A 129 -5.42 -6.92 8.81
N TYR A 130 -6.68 -6.49 8.73
CA TYR A 130 -7.39 -6.34 7.45
C TYR A 130 -7.37 -4.91 6.98
N MET A 131 -7.10 -4.71 5.70
CA MET A 131 -7.17 -3.39 5.06
C MET A 131 -7.85 -3.50 3.70
N PHE A 132 -8.46 -2.42 3.24
CA PHE A 132 -9.03 -2.31 1.91
C PHE A 132 -8.18 -1.36 1.09
N GLN A 133 -7.67 -1.82 -0.06
CA GLN A 133 -6.67 -1.09 -0.84
C GLN A 133 -6.82 -1.35 -2.34
N THR A 134 -6.51 -0.33 -3.13
CA THR A 134 -6.36 -0.43 -4.59
C THR A 134 -4.91 -0.76 -4.93
N ALA A 135 -4.68 -1.80 -5.73
CA ALA A 135 -3.33 -2.19 -6.14
C ALA A 135 -2.70 -1.10 -7.03
N LYS A 136 -1.42 -0.79 -6.78
CA LYS A 136 -0.60 0.08 -7.63
C LYS A 136 0.23 -0.71 -8.65
N VAL A 137 0.51 -1.97 -8.33
CA VAL A 137 1.14 -2.96 -9.20
C VAL A 137 0.37 -4.27 -9.06
N ASP A 138 0.07 -4.92 -10.18
CA ASP A 138 -0.55 -6.25 -10.24
C ASP A 138 0.16 -7.09 -11.31
N ASP A 139 1.32 -7.65 -10.94
CA ASP A 139 2.11 -8.60 -11.74
C ASP A 139 2.45 -9.80 -10.82
N VAL A 140 3.67 -10.37 -10.88
CA VAL A 140 4.15 -11.41 -9.95
C VAL A 140 3.91 -11.01 -8.48
N PHE A 141 4.14 -9.73 -8.18
CA PHE A 141 3.71 -9.13 -6.92
C PHE A 141 2.48 -8.26 -7.13
N LYS A 142 1.57 -8.32 -6.15
CA LYS A 142 0.58 -7.26 -5.91
C LYS A 142 1.11 -6.31 -4.86
N VAL A 143 1.17 -5.03 -5.20
CA VAL A 143 1.72 -3.97 -4.33
C VAL A 143 0.68 -2.89 -4.10
N TYR A 144 0.54 -2.53 -2.83
CA TYR A 144 -0.30 -1.45 -2.33
C TYR A 144 0.62 -0.46 -1.60
N SER A 145 0.26 0.81 -1.58
CA SER A 145 1.11 1.84 -0.97
C SER A 145 0.29 2.97 -0.39
N ASN A 146 0.77 3.50 0.72
CA ASN A 146 0.16 4.64 1.39
C ASN A 146 1.20 5.74 1.61
N LEU A 147 0.81 6.97 1.26
CA LEU A 147 1.62 8.16 1.39
C LEU A 147 1.33 8.84 2.73
N TYR A 148 2.35 9.06 3.55
CA TYR A 148 2.23 9.79 4.81
C TYR A 148 2.98 11.12 4.75
N PHE A 149 2.29 12.18 5.15
CA PHE A 149 2.89 13.49 5.35
C PHE A 149 3.48 13.56 6.76
N GLY A 150 4.77 13.88 6.86
CA GLY A 150 5.40 14.14 8.15
C GLY A 150 4.90 15.44 8.79
N THR A 151 5.20 15.63 10.07
CA THR A 151 4.81 16.80 10.90
C THR A 151 5.28 18.17 10.38
N ARG A 152 6.11 18.20 9.33
CA ARG A 152 6.60 19.43 8.68
C ARG A 152 6.19 19.58 7.21
N GLY A 153 5.20 18.82 6.74
CA GLY A 153 4.71 18.92 5.35
C GLY A 153 5.66 18.35 4.28
N ALA A 154 6.79 17.76 4.68
CA ALA A 154 7.60 16.93 3.80
C ALA A 154 6.96 15.53 3.75
N ALA A 155 6.63 15.05 2.55
CA ALA A 155 6.39 13.63 2.31
C ALA A 155 7.66 12.87 2.66
N SER A 156 7.68 12.15 3.79
CA SER A 156 8.92 11.51 4.27
C SER A 156 8.85 10.00 4.38
N GLN A 157 7.66 9.39 4.29
CA GLN A 157 7.51 7.94 4.45
C GLN A 157 6.41 7.37 3.56
N PHE A 158 6.80 6.41 2.72
CA PHE A 158 5.88 5.53 2.00
C PHE A 158 5.82 4.20 2.71
N ASN A 159 4.61 3.77 3.01
CA ASN A 159 4.33 2.46 3.58
C ASN A 159 3.87 1.55 2.45
N TYR A 160 4.63 0.50 2.18
CA TYR A 160 4.33 -0.47 1.13
C TYR A 160 3.76 -1.74 1.74
N PHE A 161 2.79 -2.34 1.06
CA PHE A 161 2.20 -3.62 1.40
C PHE A 161 2.30 -4.48 0.16
N ALA A 162 2.97 -5.62 0.25
CA ALA A 162 3.23 -6.43 -0.92
C ALA A 162 2.99 -7.91 -0.63
N LYS A 163 2.46 -8.60 -1.64
CA LYS A 163 2.23 -10.05 -1.63
C LYS A 163 2.58 -10.64 -2.99
N LEU A 164 2.81 -11.95 -3.03
CA LEU A 164 2.67 -12.68 -4.30
C LEU A 164 1.22 -12.56 -4.78
N ARG A 165 1.04 -12.46 -6.10
CA ARG A 165 -0.26 -12.20 -6.73
C ARG A 165 -1.38 -13.07 -6.17
N ASP A 166 -1.10 -14.37 -6.05
CA ASP A 166 -2.05 -15.40 -5.65
C ASP A 166 -1.98 -15.74 -4.15
N SER A 167 -1.13 -15.05 -3.38
CA SER A 167 -1.03 -15.23 -1.94
C SER A 167 -2.15 -14.50 -1.20
N ASN A 168 -2.54 -15.07 -0.07
CA ASN A 168 -3.38 -14.42 0.93
C ASN A 168 -2.55 -13.67 1.98
N GLU A 169 -1.23 -13.86 2.02
CA GLU A 169 -0.33 -13.19 2.96
C GLU A 169 0.27 -11.93 2.32
N THR A 170 -0.12 -10.77 2.84
CA THR A 170 0.47 -9.47 2.51
C THR A 170 1.43 -9.03 3.60
N TYR A 171 2.63 -8.62 3.22
CA TYR A 171 3.65 -8.18 4.17
C TYR A 171 3.82 -6.66 4.12
N TYR A 172 4.01 -6.08 5.29
CA TYR A 172 4.27 -4.65 5.45
C TYR A 172 5.76 -4.33 5.33
N PHE A 173 6.08 -3.41 4.43
CA PHE A 173 7.41 -2.86 4.20
C PHE A 173 7.43 -1.37 4.56
N ASN A 174 8.02 -1.05 5.72
CA ASN A 174 8.44 0.31 6.01
C ASN A 174 9.77 0.58 5.30
N MET A 175 9.71 1.26 4.16
CA MET A 175 10.89 1.57 3.35
C MET A 175 11.10 3.08 3.29
N SER A 176 12.27 3.53 3.76
CA SER A 176 12.80 4.84 3.42
C SER A 176 13.61 4.74 2.12
N VAL A 177 13.43 5.70 1.23
CA VAL A 177 14.29 5.85 0.03
C VAL A 177 15.73 6.03 0.51
N GLY A 178 16.65 5.14 0.12
CA GLY A 178 18.09 5.38 0.30
C GLY A 178 18.97 4.26 0.86
N TYR A 179 18.44 3.09 1.24
CA TYR A 179 19.29 1.98 1.70
C TYR A 179 18.88 0.59 1.19
N LEU A 180 19.06 0.39 -0.12
CA LEU A 180 18.80 -0.87 -0.83
C LEU A 180 19.38 -2.13 -0.15
N PRO A 181 20.63 -2.14 0.39
CA PRO A 181 21.17 -3.33 1.05
C PRO A 181 20.40 -3.79 2.30
N ARG A 182 19.59 -2.92 2.94
CA ARG A 182 18.68 -3.30 4.04
C ARG A 182 17.33 -3.77 3.53
N ILE A 183 16.95 -3.35 2.32
CA ILE A 183 15.65 -3.67 1.72
C ILE A 183 15.70 -5.03 1.03
N PHE A 184 16.76 -5.32 0.26
CA PHE A 184 16.87 -6.58 -0.49
C PHE A 184 16.62 -7.83 0.35
N PRO A 185 17.21 -8.01 1.55
CA PRO A 185 16.98 -9.21 2.35
C PRO A 185 15.51 -9.46 2.69
N LEU A 186 14.69 -8.41 2.77
CA LEU A 186 13.28 -8.54 3.08
C LEU A 186 12.51 -9.29 1.99
N PHE A 187 12.97 -9.25 0.73
CA PHE A 187 12.32 -9.96 -0.38
C PHE A 187 12.37 -11.48 -0.23
N LYS A 188 13.28 -12.03 0.58
CA LYS A 188 13.32 -13.47 0.86
C LYS A 188 12.02 -13.98 1.49
N ILE A 189 11.24 -13.11 2.14
CA ILE A 189 9.96 -13.47 2.76
C ILE A 189 8.95 -14.04 1.75
N PHE A 190 9.07 -13.68 0.47
CA PHE A 190 8.15 -14.14 -0.58
C PHE A 190 8.45 -15.57 -1.03
N ALA A 191 9.68 -16.06 -0.85
CA ALA A 191 10.07 -17.40 -1.26
C ALA A 191 11.25 -17.92 -0.40
N PRO A 192 11.06 -18.11 0.92
CA PRO A 192 12.15 -18.40 1.84
C PRO A 192 12.82 -19.75 1.61
N LYS A 193 12.15 -20.67 0.90
CA LYS A 193 12.66 -22.01 0.55
C LYS A 193 13.26 -22.08 -0.87
N ASN A 194 13.20 -21.01 -1.67
CA ASN A 194 13.80 -20.99 -2.99
C ASN A 194 15.27 -20.57 -2.88
N GLU A 195 16.19 -21.53 -2.80
CA GLU A 195 17.61 -21.28 -2.61
C GLU A 195 18.24 -20.41 -3.70
N ARG A 196 17.84 -20.60 -4.96
CA ARG A 196 18.34 -19.80 -6.09
C ARG A 196 17.98 -18.34 -5.92
N TYR A 197 16.72 -18.08 -5.58
CA TYR A 197 16.24 -16.73 -5.30
C TYR A 197 16.92 -16.14 -4.07
N THR A 198 16.95 -16.84 -2.94
CA THR A 198 17.54 -16.32 -1.70
C THR A 198 19.03 -16.02 -1.85
N ASN A 199 19.78 -16.85 -2.59
CA ASN A 199 21.19 -16.62 -2.89
C ASN A 199 21.38 -15.40 -3.80
N TYR A 200 20.51 -15.21 -4.80
CA TYR A 200 20.50 -14.01 -5.62
C TYR A 200 20.28 -12.75 -4.75
N ILE A 201 19.32 -12.79 -3.82
CA ILE A 201 19.08 -11.70 -2.86
C ILE A 201 20.33 -11.38 -2.03
N ASP A 202 21.06 -12.39 -1.58
CA ASP A 202 22.27 -12.17 -0.78
C ASP A 202 23.36 -11.44 -1.56
N LYS A 203 23.54 -11.78 -2.84
CA LYS A 203 24.50 -11.11 -3.72
C LYS A 203 24.13 -9.67 -4.02
N LEU A 204 22.84 -9.33 -4.15
CA LEU A 204 22.38 -7.95 -4.30
C LEU A 204 22.81 -7.01 -3.15
N ARG A 205 23.26 -7.53 -2.01
CA ARG A 205 23.77 -6.70 -0.92
C ARG A 205 25.20 -6.19 -1.18
N ASP A 206 25.96 -6.89 -2.02
CA ASP A 206 27.31 -6.48 -2.41
C ASP A 206 27.26 -5.64 -3.68
N LYS A 207 27.63 -4.36 -3.56
CA LYS A 207 27.67 -3.43 -4.69
C LYS A 207 28.66 -3.84 -5.79
N LYS A 208 29.62 -4.71 -5.49
CA LYS A 208 30.60 -5.23 -6.45
C LYS A 208 30.14 -6.48 -7.19
N SER A 209 29.07 -7.13 -6.71
CA SER A 209 28.49 -8.30 -7.38
C SER A 209 27.94 -7.94 -8.75
N ASP A 210 27.92 -8.92 -9.66
CA ASP A 210 27.36 -8.71 -10.99
C ASP A 210 25.83 -8.59 -10.93
N GLU A 211 25.19 -9.25 -9.97
CA GLU A 211 23.77 -9.13 -9.68
C GLU A 211 23.40 -7.69 -9.27
N TYR A 212 24.20 -7.05 -8.39
CA TYR A 212 23.96 -5.65 -8.04
C TYR A 212 24.21 -4.72 -9.23
N LYS A 213 25.25 -4.94 -10.04
CA LYS A 213 25.53 -4.11 -11.22
C LYS A 213 24.39 -4.21 -12.25
N GLU A 214 23.85 -5.41 -12.47
CA GLU A 214 22.67 -5.65 -13.31
C GLU A 214 21.48 -4.81 -12.82
N PHE A 215 21.16 -4.92 -11.53
CA PHE A 215 20.08 -4.16 -10.91
C PHE A 215 20.32 -2.64 -11.01
N ASP A 216 21.53 -2.17 -10.68
CA ASP A 216 21.89 -0.75 -10.63
C ASP A 216 21.77 -0.10 -12.02
N LYS A 217 22.22 -0.81 -13.07
CA LYS A 217 22.05 -0.38 -14.46
C LYS A 217 20.58 -0.15 -14.80
N LEU A 218 19.74 -1.16 -14.60
CA LEU A 218 18.30 -1.08 -14.93
C LEU A 218 17.58 -0.04 -14.07
N ARG A 219 17.98 0.11 -12.81
CA ARG A 219 17.47 1.16 -11.92
C ARG A 219 17.79 2.54 -12.48
N ASN A 220 19.03 2.77 -12.93
CA ASN A 220 19.45 4.06 -13.46
C ASN A 220 18.70 4.40 -14.75
N GLU A 221 18.53 3.43 -15.65
CA GLU A 221 17.70 3.58 -16.86
C GLU A 221 16.25 3.97 -16.52
N GLN A 222 15.66 3.40 -15.46
CA GLN A 222 14.33 3.79 -15.03
C GLN A 222 14.29 5.20 -14.43
N LEU A 223 15.26 5.54 -13.57
CA LEU A 223 15.35 6.88 -12.98
C LEU A 223 15.52 7.95 -14.07
N GLU A 224 16.25 7.67 -15.14
CA GLU A 224 16.37 8.56 -16.30
C GLU A 224 15.02 8.79 -16.99
N LYS A 225 14.23 7.73 -17.23
CA LYS A 225 12.88 7.84 -17.80
C LYS A 225 11.94 8.67 -16.92
N ILE A 226 11.95 8.42 -15.62
CA ILE A 226 11.17 9.19 -14.64
C ILE A 226 11.60 10.66 -14.67
N ASN A 227 12.90 10.93 -14.65
CA ASN A 227 13.41 12.31 -14.67
C ASN A 227 13.08 13.04 -15.98
N ALA A 228 13.11 12.34 -17.13
CA ALA A 228 12.70 12.90 -18.41
C ALA A 228 11.22 13.31 -18.39
N TYR A 229 10.34 12.42 -17.94
CA TYR A 229 8.91 12.71 -17.77
C TYR A 229 8.67 13.91 -16.85
N LEU A 230 9.34 13.96 -15.70
CA LEU A 230 9.21 15.08 -14.75
C LEU A 230 9.71 16.41 -15.33
N LYS A 231 10.72 16.36 -16.20
CA LYS A 231 11.26 17.55 -16.90
C LYS A 231 10.27 18.07 -17.94
N GLU A 232 9.68 17.18 -18.73
CA GLU A 232 8.65 17.51 -19.74
C GLU A 232 7.40 18.12 -19.09
N ASN A 233 7.01 17.60 -17.91
CA ASN A 233 5.80 18.00 -17.19
C ASN A 233 6.07 18.99 -16.03
N LYS A 234 7.22 19.69 -16.06
CA LYS A 234 7.67 20.52 -14.93
C LYS A 234 6.67 21.61 -14.51
N LYS A 235 5.90 22.15 -15.46
CA LYS A 235 4.95 23.26 -15.24
C LYS A 235 3.55 22.78 -14.81
N SER A 236 3.17 21.54 -15.12
CA SER A 236 1.87 20.98 -14.80
C SER A 236 1.85 20.26 -13.45
N LEU A 237 3.01 19.80 -12.97
CA LEU A 237 3.11 19.03 -11.74
C LEU A 237 3.59 19.89 -10.56
N ASP A 238 2.90 19.78 -9.43
CA ASP A 238 3.36 20.35 -8.17
C ASP A 238 4.53 19.54 -7.55
N PHE A 239 5.04 20.01 -6.41
CA PHE A 239 6.16 19.34 -5.74
C PHE A 239 5.79 17.95 -5.19
N LEU A 240 4.59 17.79 -4.63
CA LEU A 240 4.14 16.54 -4.03
C LEU A 240 3.88 15.47 -5.11
N GLU A 241 3.31 15.87 -6.23
CA GLU A 241 3.12 15.01 -7.40
C GLU A 241 4.46 14.51 -7.94
N LYS A 242 5.46 15.40 -8.05
CA LYS A 242 6.82 15.03 -8.48
C LYS A 242 7.47 14.00 -7.55
N GLU A 243 7.40 14.22 -6.23
CA GLU A 243 7.94 13.29 -5.23
C GLU A 243 7.18 11.94 -5.22
N SER A 244 5.86 11.98 -5.41
CA SER A 244 5.02 10.79 -5.54
C SER A 244 5.38 9.96 -6.77
N ILE A 245 5.48 10.59 -7.95
CA ILE A 245 5.87 9.93 -9.19
C ILE A 245 7.25 9.30 -9.06
N LYS A 246 8.22 10.03 -8.51
CA LYS A 246 9.59 9.55 -8.35
C LYS A 246 9.66 8.35 -7.41
N THR A 247 8.97 8.44 -6.27
CA THR A 247 9.02 7.38 -5.26
C THR A 247 8.25 6.14 -5.72
N ASN A 248 7.03 6.31 -6.23
CA ASN A 248 6.25 5.21 -6.78
C ASN A 248 6.94 4.55 -7.97
N GLY A 249 7.52 5.33 -8.90
CA GLY A 249 8.26 4.78 -10.03
C GLY A 249 9.43 3.91 -9.60
N PHE A 250 10.22 4.35 -8.61
CA PHE A 250 11.32 3.56 -8.06
C PHE A 250 10.84 2.26 -7.40
N TYR A 251 9.83 2.31 -6.53
CA TYR A 251 9.37 1.12 -5.82
C TYR A 251 8.60 0.15 -6.72
N ASN A 252 7.83 0.67 -7.70
CA ASN A 252 7.20 -0.14 -8.72
C ASN A 252 8.26 -0.91 -9.53
N PHE A 253 9.34 -0.23 -9.93
CA PHE A 253 10.48 -0.90 -10.57
C PHE A 253 11.11 -1.96 -9.67
N LEU A 254 11.36 -1.64 -8.40
CA LEU A 254 11.95 -2.59 -7.45
C LEU A 254 11.10 -3.85 -7.33
N PHE A 255 9.81 -3.72 -7.03
CA PHE A 255 8.92 -4.89 -6.91
C PHE A 255 8.79 -5.64 -8.23
N TYR A 256 8.65 -4.95 -9.37
CA TYR A 256 8.62 -5.57 -10.69
C TYR A 256 9.88 -6.42 -10.94
N PHE A 257 11.06 -5.83 -10.77
CA PHE A 257 12.34 -6.50 -11.00
C PHE A 257 12.51 -7.71 -10.08
N MET A 258 12.22 -7.53 -8.78
CA MET A 258 12.31 -8.61 -7.80
C MET A 258 11.31 -9.74 -8.08
N GLY A 259 10.13 -9.40 -8.60
CA GLY A 259 9.10 -10.36 -9.01
C GLY A 259 9.55 -11.16 -10.23
N LYS A 260 10.07 -10.51 -11.27
CA LYS A 260 10.59 -11.21 -12.46
C LYS A 260 11.78 -12.12 -12.16
N LYS A 261 12.66 -11.73 -11.25
CA LYS A 261 13.74 -12.63 -10.78
C LYS A 261 13.18 -13.83 -10.02
N LEU A 262 12.17 -13.63 -9.18
CA LEU A 262 11.52 -14.75 -8.48
C LEU A 262 10.86 -15.73 -9.47
N GLU A 263 10.12 -15.21 -10.45
CA GLU A 263 9.50 -15.99 -11.53
C GLU A 263 10.56 -16.79 -12.31
N GLN A 264 11.67 -16.15 -12.69
CA GLN A 264 12.79 -16.80 -13.37
C GLN A 264 13.40 -17.96 -12.56
N PHE A 265 13.52 -17.83 -11.23
CA PHE A 265 14.09 -18.88 -10.38
C PHE A 265 13.07 -19.92 -9.89
N SER A 266 11.79 -19.73 -10.20
CA SER A 266 10.71 -20.66 -9.83
C SER A 266 10.29 -21.56 -11.00
N ASN A 267 10.73 -21.23 -12.22
CA ASN A 267 10.62 -22.04 -13.44
C ASN A 267 11.95 -22.74 -13.73
#